data_AF-A0A926WBZ0-F1
#
_entry.id   AF-A0A926WBZ0-F1
#
_cell.length_a   1.000
_cell.length_b   1.000
_cell.length_c   1.000
_cell.angle_alpha   90.00
_cell.angle_beta   90.00
_cell.angle_gamma   90.00
#
_symmetry.space_group_name_H-M   'P 1'
#
loop_
_entity.id
_entity.type
_entity.pdbx_description
1 polymer ?
#
loop_
_entity_poly.entity_id
_entity_poly.type
_entity_poly.pdbx_seq_one_letter_code
_entity_poly.pdbx_strand_id
1 'polypeptide(L)'
;MPLPDKTLHHWLKILLVVSLAAIATLTLPNLLSGQGAWLQSPQVAQIQALRELRQEGLNLPGWTAKGHHAVPINRHDWLLSEYTAQSTPAQAPAAQQIAVLLRTQPDHSNQPALEWVDLAGAQEWTNDSRRTVRFTVDSPEGQPVSVKARFSRGWNQQQTFAVLQWYAWPTGGNFSPNSWFWADQGAQWRSGSRMPWVAVSLLVPIDPLGDIGPYEPFAQAVGQQIQTVLLQGPLAAAP
;
A
#
# COMPACT_ATOMS: atom_id res chain seq x y z
N MET A 1 -8.42 33.77 -49.30
CA MET A 1 -7.32 34.63 -48.83
C MET A 1 -7.35 34.60 -47.30
N PRO A 2 -6.47 33.83 -46.61
CA PRO A 2 -6.55 33.68 -45.16
C PRO A 2 -5.86 34.87 -44.46
N LEU A 3 -6.50 35.36 -43.40
CA LEU A 3 -6.06 36.47 -42.52
C LEU A 3 -4.88 36.03 -41.61
N PRO A 4 -4.07 36.97 -41.10
CA PRO A 4 -2.76 36.68 -40.55
C PRO A 4 -2.81 36.09 -39.14
N ASP A 5 -2.34 34.85 -39.01
CA ASP A 5 -2.25 34.03 -37.78
C ASP A 5 -1.31 34.59 -36.69
N LYS A 6 -0.53 35.63 -37.01
CA LYS A 6 0.57 36.13 -36.16
C LYS A 6 0.11 37.02 -35.01
N THR A 7 -0.99 37.76 -35.17
CA THR A 7 -1.49 38.70 -34.15
C THR A 7 -2.11 37.97 -32.98
N LEU A 8 -2.89 36.91 -33.24
CA LEU A 8 -3.52 36.08 -32.22
C LEU A 8 -2.47 35.42 -31.30
N HIS A 9 -1.41 34.85 -31.88
CA HIS A 9 -0.30 34.27 -31.13
C HIS A 9 0.46 35.30 -30.28
N HIS A 10 0.55 36.55 -30.74
CA HIS A 10 1.20 37.62 -29.99
C HIS A 10 0.36 38.03 -28.77
N TRP A 11 -0.96 38.19 -28.94
CA TRP A 11 -1.88 38.45 -27.84
C TRP A 11 -1.98 37.29 -26.85
N LEU A 12 -1.93 36.04 -27.32
CA LEU A 12 -1.89 34.87 -26.44
C LEU A 12 -0.62 34.85 -25.58
N LYS A 13 0.54 35.20 -26.16
CA LYS A 13 1.81 35.31 -25.43
C LYS A 13 1.76 36.41 -24.39
N ILE A 14 1.23 37.58 -24.75
CA ILE A 14 1.07 38.70 -23.82
C ILE A 14 0.13 38.31 -22.68
N LEU A 15 -1.01 37.69 -22.99
CA LEU A 15 -1.96 37.20 -21.99
C LEU A 15 -1.29 36.20 -21.04
N LEU A 16 -0.57 35.21 -21.57
CA LEU A 16 0.16 34.22 -20.78
C LEU A 16 1.19 34.86 -19.84
N VAL A 17 1.98 35.81 -20.36
CA VAL A 17 3.00 36.52 -19.58
C VAL A 17 2.37 37.36 -18.48
N VAL A 18 1.28 38.07 -18.77
CA VAL A 18 0.55 38.86 -17.79
C VAL A 18 -0.10 37.96 -16.73
N SER A 19 -0.67 36.81 -17.14
CA SER A 19 -1.22 35.82 -16.21
C SER A 19 -0.14 35.25 -15.29
N LEU A 20 1.03 34.86 -15.82
CA LEU A 20 2.17 34.38 -15.03
C LEU A 20 2.69 35.45 -14.06
N ALA A 21 2.78 36.70 -14.51
CA ALA A 21 3.22 37.81 -13.66
C ALA A 21 2.22 38.10 -12.52
N ALA A 22 0.92 38.05 -12.80
CA ALA A 22 -0.12 38.20 -11.78
C ALA A 22 -0.06 37.07 -10.73
N ILE A 23 0.13 35.82 -11.17
CA ILE A 23 0.30 34.65 -10.28
C ILE A 23 1.56 34.80 -9.41
N ALA A 24 2.65 35.32 -9.97
CA ALA A 24 3.87 35.56 -9.22
C ALA A 24 3.66 36.60 -8.11
N THR A 25 2.98 37.72 -8.39
CA THR A 25 2.74 38.78 -7.39
C THR A 25 1.88 38.34 -6.20
N LEU A 26 0.99 37.36 -6.40
CA LEU A 26 0.12 36.81 -5.35
C LEU A 26 0.83 35.76 -4.50
N THR A 27 1.82 35.05 -5.05
CA THR A 27 2.49 33.91 -4.36
C THR A 27 3.84 34.29 -3.74
N LEU A 28 4.54 35.29 -4.28
CA LEU A 28 5.85 35.77 -3.82
C LEU A 28 5.91 36.18 -2.33
N PRO A 29 4.94 36.93 -1.77
CA PRO A 29 5.01 37.35 -0.36
C PRO A 29 5.01 36.17 0.61
N ASN A 30 4.21 35.13 0.34
CA ASN A 30 4.12 33.92 1.16
C ASN A 30 5.32 32.98 0.98
N LEU A 31 5.97 33.01 -0.18
CA LEU A 31 7.23 32.29 -0.43
C LEU A 31 8.40 32.92 0.35
N LEU A 32 8.48 34.25 0.37
CA LEU A 32 9.54 34.99 1.06
C LEU A 32 9.37 35.03 2.59
N SER A 33 8.13 34.98 3.09
CA SER A 33 7.84 34.97 4.53
C SER A 33 8.00 33.59 5.19
N GLY A 34 8.26 32.53 4.42
CA GLY A 34 8.38 31.16 4.94
C GLY A 34 7.05 30.57 5.43
N GLN A 35 5.92 31.25 5.22
CA GLN A 35 4.59 30.87 5.70
C GLN A 35 3.72 30.22 4.61
N GLY A 36 4.24 30.05 3.39
CA GLY A 36 3.52 29.36 2.33
C GLY A 36 3.24 27.91 2.67
N ALA A 37 2.02 27.42 2.39
CA ALA A 37 1.63 26.02 2.52
C ALA A 37 2.59 25.04 1.80
N TRP A 38 3.40 25.54 0.85
CA TRP A 38 4.45 24.80 0.16
C TRP A 38 5.71 24.52 1.00
N LEU A 39 5.93 25.22 2.13
CA LEU A 39 7.06 24.97 3.02
C LEU A 39 6.78 23.88 4.05
N GLN A 40 5.52 23.60 4.38
CA GLN A 40 5.16 22.49 5.24
C GLN A 40 5.05 21.22 4.40
N SER A 41 5.99 20.29 4.58
CA SER A 41 5.91 18.98 3.93
C SER A 41 4.58 18.32 4.31
N PRO A 42 3.78 17.86 3.33
CA PRO A 42 2.56 17.13 3.62
C PRO A 42 2.83 15.98 4.59
N GLN A 43 2.00 15.88 5.62
CA GLN A 43 2.14 14.89 6.69
C GLN A 43 1.26 13.69 6.42
N VAL A 44 1.56 12.58 7.09
CA VAL A 44 0.74 11.36 7.10
C VAL A 44 -0.02 11.38 8.42
N ALA A 45 -1.34 11.56 8.37
CA ALA A 45 -2.16 11.67 9.58
C ALA A 45 -2.09 10.40 10.46
N GLN A 46 -1.97 9.22 9.82
CA GLN A 46 -1.99 7.92 10.47
C GLN A 46 -0.62 7.45 10.97
N ILE A 47 0.43 8.30 10.96
CA ILE A 47 1.80 7.83 11.24
C ILE A 47 1.95 7.14 12.60
N GLN A 48 1.20 7.61 13.61
CA GLN A 48 1.25 7.03 14.95
C GLN A 48 0.60 5.64 14.99
N ALA A 49 -0.57 5.47 14.37
CA ALA A 49 -1.23 4.18 14.23
C ALA A 49 -0.37 3.17 13.43
N LEU A 50 0.38 3.65 12.43
CA LEU A 50 1.33 2.82 11.68
C LEU A 50 2.55 2.38 12.50
N ARG A 51 2.95 3.15 13.53
CA ARG A 51 3.99 2.75 14.49
C ARG A 51 3.47 1.71 15.48
N GLU A 52 2.25 1.89 15.97
CA GLU A 52 1.57 0.91 16.84
C GLU A 52 1.39 -0.42 16.12
N LEU A 53 0.92 -0.39 14.86
CA LEU A 53 0.81 -1.59 14.02
C LEU A 53 2.14 -2.34 13.88
N ARG A 54 3.28 -1.64 13.85
CA ARG A 54 4.61 -2.26 13.77
C ARG A 54 5.00 -3.00 15.05
N GLN A 55 4.42 -2.64 16.18
CA GLN A 55 4.73 -3.25 17.49
C GLN A 55 3.74 -4.35 17.84
N GLU A 56 2.45 -4.11 17.60
CA GLU A 56 1.36 -4.97 18.07
C GLU A 56 0.88 -5.98 17.02
N GLY A 57 1.09 -5.70 15.73
CA GLY A 57 0.58 -6.52 14.63
C GLY A 57 -0.92 -6.39 14.43
N LEU A 58 -1.48 -7.31 13.63
CA LEU A 58 -2.91 -7.32 13.31
C LEU A 58 -3.65 -8.29 14.22
N ASN A 59 -4.79 -7.86 14.73
CA ASN A 59 -5.76 -8.77 15.33
C ASN A 59 -6.74 -9.25 14.25
N LEU A 60 -6.59 -10.50 13.82
CA LEU A 60 -7.35 -11.08 12.71
C LEU A 60 -8.52 -11.92 13.25
N PRO A 61 -9.79 -11.59 12.91
CA PRO A 61 -10.94 -12.36 13.37
C PRO A 61 -10.87 -13.84 12.96
N GLY A 62 -11.08 -14.75 13.91
CA GLY A 62 -10.99 -16.20 13.67
C GLY A 62 -9.56 -16.77 13.72
N TRP A 63 -8.57 -15.93 14.02
CA TRP A 63 -7.16 -16.30 14.11
C TRP A 63 -6.58 -15.93 15.47
N THR A 64 -5.73 -16.80 16.01
CA THR A 64 -4.95 -16.51 17.21
C THR A 64 -3.51 -16.26 16.81
N ALA A 65 -2.98 -15.07 17.13
CA ALA A 65 -1.57 -14.77 16.95
C ALA A 65 -0.72 -15.59 17.93
N LYS A 66 0.30 -16.28 17.42
CA LYS A 66 1.31 -16.98 18.24
C LYS A 66 2.39 -16.06 18.76
N GLY A 67 2.63 -14.95 18.05
CA GLY A 67 3.59 -13.93 18.39
C GLY A 67 3.86 -12.99 17.23
N HIS A 68 4.51 -11.89 17.58
CA HIS A 68 4.94 -10.85 16.66
C HIS A 68 6.43 -10.59 16.88
N HIS A 69 7.20 -10.52 15.81
CA HIS A 69 8.63 -10.22 15.93
C HIS A 69 9.11 -9.37 14.75
N ALA A 70 10.00 -8.44 15.07
CA ALA A 70 10.67 -7.62 14.08
C ALA A 70 11.74 -8.46 13.35
N VAL A 71 11.68 -8.47 12.02
CA VAL A 71 12.65 -9.13 11.15
C VAL A 71 13.33 -8.04 10.30
N PRO A 72 14.64 -7.83 10.45
CA PRO A 72 15.36 -6.86 9.64
C PRO A 72 15.55 -7.42 8.23
N ILE A 73 15.00 -6.74 7.22
CA ILE A 73 15.12 -7.10 5.80
C ILE A 73 15.55 -5.86 5.04
N ASN A 74 16.72 -5.92 4.40
CA ASN A 74 17.32 -4.81 3.65
C ASN A 74 17.31 -3.46 4.43
N ARG A 75 17.73 -3.48 5.71
CA ARG A 75 17.76 -2.30 6.61
C ARG A 75 16.39 -1.72 6.94
N HIS A 76 15.32 -2.47 6.72
CA HIS A 76 13.96 -2.13 7.12
C HIS A 76 13.39 -3.18 8.04
N ASP A 77 12.72 -2.74 9.10
CA ASP A 77 12.04 -3.64 10.03
C ASP A 77 10.70 -4.06 9.45
N TRP A 78 10.55 -5.37 9.25
CA TRP A 78 9.28 -6.01 8.95
C TRP A 78 8.72 -6.61 10.22
N LEU A 79 7.41 -6.54 10.39
CA LEU A 79 6.74 -7.29 11.44
C LEU A 79 6.29 -8.64 10.88
N LEU A 80 6.88 -9.72 11.37
CA LEU A 80 6.41 -11.08 11.11
C LEU A 80 5.45 -11.48 12.22
N SER A 81 4.24 -11.88 11.81
CA SER A 81 3.17 -12.34 12.69
C SER A 81 2.70 -13.72 12.24
N GLU A 82 2.75 -14.70 13.13
CA GLU A 82 2.28 -16.06 12.85
C GLU A 82 0.92 -16.29 13.49
N TYR A 83 0.00 -16.88 12.73
CA TYR A 83 -1.37 -17.11 13.18
C TYR A 83 -1.76 -18.58 13.08
N THR A 84 -2.65 -19.00 13.96
CA THR A 84 -3.32 -20.30 13.89
C THR A 84 -4.83 -20.11 13.90
N ALA A 85 -5.52 -20.79 12.99
CA ALA A 85 -6.96 -20.70 12.88
C ALA A 85 -7.63 -21.26 14.14
N GLN A 86 -8.64 -20.55 14.66
CA GLN A 86 -9.41 -20.96 15.84
C GLN A 86 -10.37 -22.12 15.54
N SER A 87 -10.75 -22.26 14.28
CA SER A 87 -11.59 -23.32 13.75
C SER A 87 -11.13 -23.70 12.34
N THR A 88 -11.61 -24.82 11.80
CA THR A 88 -11.31 -25.21 10.42
C THR A 88 -11.79 -24.13 9.45
N PRO A 89 -10.89 -23.51 8.65
CA PRO A 89 -11.31 -22.47 7.74
C PRO A 89 -12.28 -23.02 6.67
N ALA A 90 -13.24 -22.20 6.26
CA ALA A 90 -14.35 -22.64 5.41
C ALA A 90 -13.92 -22.94 3.96
N GLN A 91 -12.81 -22.38 3.49
CA GLN A 91 -12.33 -22.50 2.12
C GLN A 91 -11.30 -23.63 1.99
N ALA A 92 -11.66 -24.74 1.35
CA ALA A 92 -10.73 -25.84 1.08
C ALA A 92 -10.02 -25.69 -0.29
N PRO A 93 -8.71 -26.00 -0.40
CA PRO A 93 -7.79 -26.29 0.70
C PRO A 93 -7.49 -25.05 1.55
N ALA A 94 -7.51 -25.25 2.86
CA ALA A 94 -7.22 -24.24 3.86
C ALA A 94 -5.92 -24.59 4.59
N ALA A 95 -5.16 -23.56 4.97
CA ALA A 95 -4.07 -23.72 5.90
C ALA A 95 -4.54 -23.38 7.32
N GLN A 96 -4.23 -24.25 8.28
CA GLN A 96 -4.49 -23.99 9.70
C GLN A 96 -3.52 -22.97 10.30
N GLN A 97 -2.41 -22.71 9.60
CA GLN A 97 -1.37 -21.78 10.00
C GLN A 97 -1.04 -20.86 8.84
N ILE A 98 -0.85 -19.58 9.13
CA ILE A 98 -0.42 -18.58 8.16
C ILE A 98 0.64 -17.69 8.81
N ALA A 99 1.44 -17.05 7.98
CA ALA A 99 2.33 -15.99 8.42
C ALA A 99 2.03 -14.71 7.63
N VAL A 100 2.07 -13.56 8.31
CA VAL A 100 1.86 -12.25 7.71
C VAL A 100 3.08 -11.39 8.00
N LEU A 101 3.68 -10.88 6.94
CA LEU A 101 4.75 -9.90 6.98
C LEU A 101 4.18 -8.53 6.65
N LEU A 102 4.39 -7.57 7.55
CA LEU A 102 3.96 -6.19 7.37
C LEU A 102 5.16 -5.26 7.38
N ARG A 103 5.19 -4.32 6.43
CA ARG A 103 6.06 -3.15 6.52
C ARG A 103 5.20 -1.90 6.49
N THR A 104 5.27 -1.14 7.58
CA THR A 104 4.53 0.12 7.73
C THR A 104 5.42 1.30 7.34
N GLN A 105 4.81 2.36 6.84
CA GLN A 105 5.50 3.61 6.55
C GLN A 105 6.14 4.19 7.85
N PRO A 106 7.48 4.34 7.94
CA PRO A 106 8.17 4.81 9.15
C PRO A 106 8.06 6.32 9.38
N ASP A 107 7.99 7.09 8.30
CA ASP A 107 7.98 8.55 8.33
C ASP A 107 7.15 9.12 7.18
N HIS A 108 6.85 10.41 7.27
CA HIS A 108 5.99 11.11 6.31
C HIS A 108 6.57 11.19 4.88
N SER A 109 7.88 11.02 4.72
CA SER A 109 8.55 11.09 3.42
C SER A 109 8.63 9.73 2.71
N ASN A 110 8.59 8.64 3.47
CA ASN A 110 8.84 7.29 2.98
C ASN A 110 7.76 6.77 2.01
N GLN A 111 8.19 6.15 0.92
CA GLN A 111 7.32 5.67 -0.17
C GLN A 111 7.55 4.18 -0.40
N PRO A 112 6.54 3.44 -0.92
CA PRO A 112 6.74 2.08 -1.40
C PRO A 112 7.77 2.03 -2.52
N ALA A 113 8.63 1.02 -2.54
CA ALA A 113 9.66 0.85 -3.56
C ALA A 113 9.86 -0.64 -3.94
N LEU A 114 10.83 -1.31 -3.30
CA LEU A 114 11.35 -2.61 -3.72
C LEU A 114 11.02 -3.76 -2.73
N GLU A 115 10.00 -3.57 -1.90
CA GLU A 115 9.65 -4.47 -0.79
C GLU A 115 9.55 -5.94 -1.23
N TRP A 116 8.96 -6.21 -2.40
CA TRP A 116 8.78 -7.57 -2.91
C TRP A 116 10.09 -8.25 -3.34
N VAL A 117 11.04 -7.47 -3.85
CA VAL A 117 12.36 -7.98 -4.25
C VAL A 117 13.20 -8.24 -3.01
N ASP A 118 13.14 -7.32 -2.04
CA ASP A 118 13.86 -7.44 -0.76
C ASP A 118 13.39 -8.66 0.03
N LEU A 119 12.07 -8.89 0.10
CA LEU A 119 11.48 -10.08 0.74
C LEU A 119 11.93 -11.38 0.06
N ALA A 120 11.86 -11.43 -1.28
CA ALA A 120 12.28 -12.61 -2.02
C ALA A 120 13.78 -12.92 -1.81
N GLY A 121 14.62 -11.88 -1.80
CA GLY A 121 16.06 -12.01 -1.55
C GLY A 121 16.37 -12.49 -0.13
N ALA A 122 15.72 -11.92 0.89
CA ALA A 122 15.97 -12.28 2.29
C ALA A 122 15.48 -13.68 2.67
N GLN A 123 14.48 -14.21 1.96
CA GLN A 123 13.95 -15.56 2.17
C GLN A 123 14.57 -16.61 1.24
N GLU A 124 15.54 -16.20 0.40
CA GLU A 124 16.14 -17.02 -0.66
C GLU A 124 15.08 -17.67 -1.57
N TRP A 125 13.99 -16.96 -1.83
CA TRP A 125 12.88 -17.51 -2.59
C TRP A 125 13.15 -17.52 -4.08
N THR A 126 12.92 -18.69 -4.68
CA THR A 126 12.54 -18.75 -6.08
C THR A 126 11.04 -18.49 -6.19
N ASN A 127 10.62 -17.68 -7.15
CA ASN A 127 9.22 -17.33 -7.36
C ASN A 127 8.74 -17.76 -8.74
N ASP A 128 7.57 -18.40 -8.81
CA ASP A 128 6.91 -18.73 -10.08
C ASP A 128 5.38 -18.63 -9.98
N SER A 129 4.69 -19.15 -10.99
CA SER A 129 3.23 -19.27 -11.03
C SER A 129 2.50 -17.96 -10.75
N ARG A 130 3.12 -16.84 -11.14
CA ARG A 130 2.65 -15.50 -10.79
C ARG A 130 1.36 -15.17 -11.52
N ARG A 131 0.33 -14.82 -10.76
CA ARG A 131 -0.96 -14.31 -11.24
C ARG A 131 -1.38 -13.07 -10.45
N THR A 132 -2.41 -12.40 -10.93
CA THR A 132 -3.02 -11.26 -10.23
C THR A 132 -4.35 -11.70 -9.65
N VAL A 133 -4.55 -11.43 -8.36
CA VAL A 133 -5.83 -11.61 -7.66
C VAL A 133 -6.44 -10.25 -7.42
N ARG A 134 -7.75 -10.13 -7.61
CA ARG A 134 -8.49 -8.90 -7.32
C ARG A 134 -9.60 -9.21 -6.35
N PHE A 135 -9.72 -8.36 -5.33
CA PHE A 135 -10.81 -8.45 -4.38
C PHE A 135 -11.25 -7.05 -3.97
N THR A 136 -12.47 -6.99 -3.45
CA THR A 136 -13.08 -5.77 -2.95
C THR A 136 -13.36 -5.93 -1.46
N VAL A 137 -13.24 -4.84 -0.72
CA VAL A 137 -13.50 -4.77 0.71
C VAL A 137 -14.36 -3.54 1.00
N ASP A 138 -15.33 -3.68 1.89
CA ASP A 138 -16.15 -2.56 2.32
C ASP A 138 -15.30 -1.56 3.12
N SER A 139 -15.34 -0.30 2.73
CA SER A 139 -14.69 0.78 3.47
C SER A 139 -15.63 1.32 4.55
N PRO A 140 -15.11 1.76 5.71
CA PRO A 140 -15.87 2.57 6.67
C PRO A 140 -16.49 3.83 6.04
N GLU A 141 -15.91 4.37 4.96
CA GLU A 141 -16.43 5.53 4.22
C GLU A 141 -17.59 5.18 3.26
N GLY A 142 -18.06 3.93 3.26
CA GLY A 142 -19.23 3.48 2.52
C GLY A 142 -19.00 3.11 1.05
N GLN A 143 -17.89 3.54 0.44
CA GLN A 143 -17.50 3.09 -0.90
C GLN A 143 -16.56 1.88 -0.83
N PRO A 144 -16.89 0.73 -1.45
CA PRO A 144 -16.01 -0.42 -1.46
C PRO A 144 -14.67 -0.10 -2.13
N VAL A 145 -13.56 -0.53 -1.53
CA VAL A 145 -12.21 -0.32 -2.06
C VAL A 145 -11.74 -1.55 -2.82
N SER A 146 -11.10 -1.33 -3.96
CA SER A 146 -10.54 -2.41 -4.78
C SER A 146 -9.06 -2.64 -4.46
N VAL A 147 -8.69 -3.90 -4.32
CA VAL A 147 -7.32 -4.35 -4.11
C VAL A 147 -6.87 -5.24 -5.27
N LYS A 148 -5.70 -4.93 -5.82
CA LYS A 148 -5.02 -5.74 -6.84
C LYS A 148 -3.74 -6.35 -6.25
N ALA A 149 -3.81 -7.59 -5.82
CA ALA A 149 -2.69 -8.30 -5.21
C ALA A 149 -1.96 -9.18 -6.24
N ARG A 150 -0.66 -9.37 -6.00
CA ARG A 150 0.15 -10.38 -6.68
C ARG A 150 0.03 -11.69 -5.91
N PHE A 151 -0.29 -12.77 -6.60
CA PHE A 151 -0.29 -14.11 -6.03
C PHE A 151 0.73 -14.97 -6.75
N SER A 152 1.62 -15.61 -6.01
CA SER A 152 2.71 -16.43 -6.57
C SER A 152 3.10 -17.55 -5.65
N ARG A 153 3.82 -18.54 -6.18
CA ARG A 153 4.49 -19.54 -5.36
C ARG A 153 5.87 -19.02 -5.00
N GLY A 154 6.21 -19.03 -3.71
CA GLY A 154 7.55 -18.75 -3.20
C GLY A 154 8.07 -19.97 -2.48
N TRP A 155 9.29 -20.42 -2.78
CA TRP A 155 9.88 -21.58 -2.12
C TRP A 155 11.39 -21.45 -1.97
N ASN A 156 11.90 -22.15 -0.96
CA ASN A 156 13.32 -22.40 -0.74
C ASN A 156 13.53 -23.90 -0.50
N GLN A 157 14.70 -24.29 0.01
CA GLN A 157 15.02 -25.71 0.27
C GLN A 157 14.16 -26.34 1.38
N GLN A 158 13.51 -25.54 2.22
CA GLN A 158 12.81 -26.00 3.42
C GLN A 158 11.29 -25.96 3.27
N GLN A 159 10.74 -24.93 2.61
CA GLN A 159 9.31 -24.65 2.63
C GLN A 159 8.81 -24.11 1.28
N THR A 160 7.54 -24.37 0.98
CA THR A 160 6.81 -23.82 -0.16
C THR A 160 5.59 -23.05 0.35
N PHE A 161 5.38 -21.86 -0.19
CA PHE A 161 4.29 -20.96 0.18
C PHE A 161 3.50 -20.52 -1.04
N ALA A 162 2.18 -20.42 -0.88
CA ALA A 162 1.36 -19.53 -1.69
C ALA A 162 1.42 -18.12 -1.07
N VAL A 163 1.94 -17.16 -1.83
CA VAL A 163 2.30 -15.82 -1.36
C VAL A 163 1.36 -14.80 -1.99
N LEU A 164 0.65 -14.02 -1.17
CA LEU A 164 -0.21 -12.92 -1.61
C LEU A 164 0.35 -11.58 -1.14
N GLN A 165 0.65 -10.68 -2.08
CA GLN A 165 1.37 -9.43 -1.83
C GLN A 165 0.68 -8.21 -2.42
N TRP A 166 0.56 -7.14 -1.61
CA TRP A 166 0.08 -5.83 -2.05
C TRP A 166 0.50 -4.72 -1.08
N TYR A 167 0.52 -3.48 -1.57
CA TYR A 167 0.51 -2.29 -0.71
C TYR A 167 -0.95 -1.90 -0.45
N ALA A 168 -1.30 -1.72 0.81
CA ALA A 168 -2.60 -1.25 1.27
C ALA A 168 -2.54 0.25 1.59
N TRP A 169 -3.60 0.99 1.24
CA TRP A 169 -3.83 2.38 1.63
C TRP A 169 -5.35 2.64 1.79
N PRO A 170 -5.79 3.75 2.43
CA PRO A 170 -7.21 3.97 2.78
C PRO A 170 -8.22 3.81 1.62
N THR A 171 -7.81 4.16 0.41
CA THR A 171 -8.69 4.18 -0.77
C THR A 171 -8.47 3.01 -1.73
N GLY A 172 -7.62 2.03 -1.39
CA GLY A 172 -7.36 0.88 -2.25
C GLY A 172 -6.12 0.07 -1.89
N GLY A 173 -5.72 -0.80 -2.82
CA GLY A 173 -4.47 -1.52 -2.70
C GLY A 173 -3.95 -2.04 -4.02
N ASN A 174 -2.63 -2.15 -4.15
CA ASN A 174 -2.00 -2.67 -5.36
C ASN A 174 -0.62 -3.25 -5.06
N PHE A 175 -0.21 -4.30 -5.77
CA PHE A 175 1.17 -4.78 -5.70
C PHE A 175 2.19 -3.84 -6.35
N SER A 176 1.76 -2.89 -7.18
CA SER A 176 2.63 -1.92 -7.85
C SER A 176 2.76 -0.63 -7.03
N PRO A 177 3.99 -0.16 -6.73
CA PRO A 177 4.19 1.09 -6.00
C PRO A 177 3.65 2.31 -6.77
N ASN A 178 3.65 2.25 -8.10
CA ASN A 178 3.17 3.35 -8.96
C ASN A 178 1.68 3.66 -8.74
N SER A 179 0.87 2.67 -8.35
CA SER A 179 -0.54 2.90 -8.07
C SER A 179 -0.73 3.70 -6.78
N TRP A 180 0.11 3.47 -5.76
CA TRP A 180 0.12 4.30 -4.56
C TRP A 180 0.59 5.71 -4.87
N PHE A 181 1.62 5.89 -5.71
CA PHE A 181 2.12 7.22 -6.09
C PHE A 181 1.00 8.13 -6.60
N TRP A 182 0.15 7.65 -7.51
CA TRP A 182 -0.97 8.44 -8.03
C TRP A 182 -2.05 8.72 -6.98
N ALA A 183 -2.30 7.77 -6.08
CA ALA A 183 -3.21 7.98 -4.95
C ALA A 183 -2.68 9.07 -4.00
N ASP A 184 -1.38 9.04 -3.72
CA ASP A 184 -0.67 10.02 -2.88
C ASP A 184 -0.67 11.42 -3.50
N GLN A 185 -0.38 11.56 -4.80
CA GLN A 185 -0.48 12.84 -5.49
C GLN A 185 -1.90 13.43 -5.42
N GLY A 186 -2.92 12.59 -5.63
CA GLY A 186 -4.31 13.01 -5.49
C GLY A 186 -4.67 13.47 -4.07
N ALA A 187 -4.16 12.79 -3.05
CA ALA A 187 -4.37 13.15 -1.66
C ALA A 187 -3.69 14.49 -1.30
N GLN A 188 -2.43 14.66 -1.71
CA GLN A 188 -1.70 15.90 -1.48
C GLN A 188 -2.41 17.11 -2.09
N TRP A 189 -3.01 16.96 -3.27
CA TRP A 189 -3.75 18.06 -3.91
C TRP A 189 -5.12 18.34 -3.28
N ARG A 190 -5.84 17.31 -2.82
CA ARG A 190 -7.20 17.48 -2.30
C ARG A 190 -7.23 17.89 -0.83
N SER A 191 -6.33 17.33 -0.02
CA SER A 191 -6.36 17.48 1.44
C SER A 191 -5.04 17.97 2.03
N GLY A 192 -4.00 18.18 1.22
CA GLY A 192 -2.68 18.59 1.73
C GLY A 192 -1.99 17.51 2.57
N SER A 193 -2.46 16.26 2.50
CA SER A 193 -1.99 15.14 3.30
C SER A 193 -1.41 14.02 2.42
N ARG A 194 -0.44 13.29 2.97
CA ARG A 194 0.16 12.11 2.33
C ARG A 194 -0.69 10.88 2.58
N MET A 195 -0.76 10.02 1.58
CA MET A 195 -1.47 8.75 1.64
C MET A 195 -0.65 7.74 2.47
N PRO A 196 -1.15 7.29 3.65
CA PRO A 196 -0.47 6.24 4.41
C PRO A 196 -0.43 4.94 3.62
N TRP A 197 0.57 4.11 3.88
CA TRP A 197 0.66 2.79 3.27
C TRP A 197 1.24 1.71 4.18
N VAL A 198 0.86 0.46 3.89
CA VAL A 198 1.41 -0.76 4.49
C VAL A 198 1.68 -1.78 3.39
N ALA A 199 2.90 -2.29 3.28
CA ALA A 199 3.18 -3.47 2.48
C ALA A 199 2.75 -4.71 3.24
N VAL A 200 1.93 -5.55 2.60
CA VAL A 200 1.41 -6.79 3.15
C VAL A 200 1.94 -7.95 2.31
N SER A 201 2.50 -8.96 2.98
CA SER A 201 2.86 -10.24 2.39
C SER A 201 2.30 -11.38 3.24
N LEU A 202 1.21 -11.98 2.77
CA LEU A 202 0.60 -13.16 3.37
C LEU A 202 1.27 -14.42 2.83
N LEU A 203 1.70 -15.30 3.72
CA LEU A 203 2.30 -16.58 3.43
C LEU A 203 1.36 -17.70 3.89
N VAL A 204 0.93 -18.50 2.93
CA VAL A 204 0.11 -19.69 3.17
C VAL A 204 1.01 -20.90 2.92
N PRO A 205 1.36 -21.68 3.95
CA PRO A 205 2.11 -22.92 3.78
C PRO A 205 1.32 -23.89 2.88
N ILE A 206 2.00 -24.47 1.89
CA ILE A 206 1.44 -25.47 0.99
C ILE A 206 2.40 -26.66 0.85
N ASP A 207 1.92 -27.75 0.25
CA ASP A 207 2.76 -28.91 -0.02
C ASP A 207 3.99 -28.53 -0.87
N PRO A 208 5.14 -29.21 -0.68
CA PRO A 208 6.35 -28.95 -1.45
C PRO A 208 6.08 -28.99 -2.96
N LEU A 209 6.44 -27.92 -3.67
CA LEU A 209 6.19 -27.76 -5.12
C LEU A 209 4.70 -27.89 -5.52
N GLY A 210 3.77 -27.75 -4.57
CA GLY A 210 2.34 -27.83 -4.78
C GLY A 210 1.79 -26.71 -5.67
N ASP A 211 0.60 -26.93 -6.22
CA ASP A 211 -0.12 -25.90 -6.99
C ASP A 211 -0.73 -24.86 -6.04
N ILE A 212 -0.49 -23.58 -6.33
CA ILE A 212 -1.07 -22.46 -5.58
C ILE A 212 -2.53 -22.20 -5.95
N GLY A 213 -3.01 -22.70 -7.08
CA GLY A 213 -4.36 -22.42 -7.60
C GLY A 213 -5.49 -22.75 -6.64
N PRO A 214 -5.52 -23.95 -6.06
CA PRO A 214 -6.51 -24.32 -5.05
C PRO A 214 -6.53 -23.40 -3.83
N TYR A 215 -5.40 -22.79 -3.45
CA TYR A 215 -5.29 -21.91 -2.28
C TYR A 215 -5.67 -20.45 -2.55
N GLU A 216 -5.94 -20.07 -3.81
CA GLU A 216 -6.30 -18.69 -4.17
C GLU A 216 -7.55 -18.18 -3.42
N PRO A 217 -8.68 -18.93 -3.35
CA PRO A 217 -9.87 -18.45 -2.64
C PRO A 217 -9.62 -18.26 -1.14
N PHE A 218 -8.82 -19.14 -0.54
CA PHE A 218 -8.42 -19.04 0.87
C PHE A 218 -7.53 -17.81 1.09
N ALA A 219 -6.47 -17.65 0.29
CA ALA A 219 -5.57 -16.50 0.38
C ALA A 219 -6.32 -15.18 0.14
N GLN A 220 -7.27 -15.16 -0.79
CA GLN A 220 -8.13 -14.01 -1.04
C GLN A 220 -9.02 -13.68 0.17
N ALA A 221 -9.65 -14.67 0.79
CA ALA A 221 -10.50 -14.46 1.97
C ALA A 221 -9.71 -13.88 3.15
N VAL A 222 -8.51 -14.42 3.42
CA VAL A 222 -7.60 -13.88 4.45
C VAL A 222 -7.09 -12.49 4.05
N GLY A 223 -6.78 -12.27 2.77
CA GLY A 223 -6.37 -10.96 2.25
C GLY A 223 -7.45 -9.89 2.42
N GLN A 224 -8.73 -10.25 2.19
CA GLN A 224 -9.87 -9.39 2.49
C GLN A 224 -9.95 -9.07 3.98
N GLN A 225 -9.81 -10.05 4.87
CA GLN A 225 -9.81 -9.82 6.32
C GLN A 225 -8.68 -8.86 6.74
N ILE A 226 -7.46 -9.09 6.27
CA ILE A 226 -6.31 -8.23 6.56
C ILE A 226 -6.60 -6.80 6.10
N GLN A 227 -7.07 -6.63 4.87
CA GLN A 227 -7.40 -5.31 4.34
C GLN A 227 -8.52 -4.65 5.14
N THR A 228 -9.56 -5.37 5.54
CA THR A 228 -10.64 -4.85 6.39
C THR A 228 -10.09 -4.32 7.72
N VAL A 229 -9.27 -5.11 8.41
CA VAL A 229 -8.68 -4.69 9.71
C VAL A 229 -7.78 -3.46 9.53
N LEU A 230 -7.00 -3.40 8.43
CA LEU A 230 -6.19 -2.24 8.13
C LEU A 230 -7.03 -0.98 7.93
N LEU A 231 -8.13 -1.06 7.17
CA LEU A 231 -9.02 0.08 6.91
C LEU A 231 -9.82 0.53 8.14
N GLN A 232 -10.12 -0.39 9.06
CA GLN A 232 -10.86 -0.09 10.29
C GLN A 232 -9.99 0.51 11.40
N GLY A 233 -8.67 0.35 11.32
CA GLY A 233 -7.74 0.89 12.31
C GLY A 233 -6.60 1.69 11.68
N PRO A 234 -5.43 1.09 11.39
CA PRO A 234 -4.22 1.85 11.04
C PRO A 234 -4.29 2.69 9.76
N LEU A 235 -5.20 2.36 8.84
CA LEU A 235 -5.45 3.07 7.59
C LEU A 235 -6.85 3.69 7.56
N ALA A 236 -7.51 3.84 8.70
CA ALA A 236 -8.76 4.58 8.77
C ALA A 236 -8.55 5.99 8.22
N ALA A 237 -9.57 6.49 7.52
CA ALA A 237 -9.58 7.84 7.02
C ALA A 237 -9.35 8.84 8.16
N ALA A 238 -8.58 9.89 7.87
CA ALA A 238 -8.44 10.99 8.83
C ALA A 238 -9.80 11.69 8.98
N PRO A 239 -10.21 12.06 10.21
CA PRO A 239 -11.44 12.79 10.45
C PRO A 239 -11.44 14.18 9.79
#